data_AF-A0A844F991-F1
#
_entry.id   AF-A0A844F991-F1
#
_cell.length_a   1.000
_cell.length_b   1.000
_cell.length_c   1.000
_cell.angle_alpha   90.00
_cell.angle_beta   90.00
_cell.angle_gamma   90.00
#
_symmetry.space_group_name_H-M   'P 1'
#
loop_
_entity.id
_entity.type
_entity.pdbx_description
1 polymer ?
#
loop_
_entity_poly.entity_id
_entity_poly.type
_entity_poly.pdbx_seq_one_letter_code
_entity_poly.pdbx_strand_id
1 'polypeptide(L)'
;MKCPHCGADLTGDTCEFCGQKVIVKDQGSTANHTAAGGYAGYNPNNPGPWKPSGPPPEKWYEKTWVIILFLIFLWPIGLFLMWRYKKNWGKVAKISITIVVALCVLYSCTSPDKPDTDKTAVPKTTTVKDTAKSEPKKDERKEEIVKEHYEIDLSAGNYTAGKDIPIGTYNITATSGTGNVSSSNMFSGGLNEVMSPDDDGISQQSFNGLKMKKDVVLTVGGDVVIHLIAEDAQTGTVAARGEASGSPIDLPAGNYTAGTEFPAGIYTVIATGGTGNVSSSNMFDGGLNEVMGQEGFGVTQFNNAVFTEGVTLTVSGTSIQLVPVGE
;
A
#
# COMPACT_ATOMS: atom_id res chain seq x y z
N MET A 1 -6.58 -30.89 20.26
CA MET A 1 -5.31 -30.37 19.66
C MET A 1 -5.40 -28.86 19.56
N LYS A 2 -4.30 -28.11 19.66
CA LYS A 2 -4.34 -26.64 19.53
C LYS A 2 -4.05 -26.24 18.09
N CYS A 3 -4.75 -25.23 17.59
CA CYS A 3 -4.50 -24.70 16.26
C CYS A 3 -3.06 -24.15 16.20
N PRO A 4 -2.22 -24.62 15.26
CA PRO A 4 -0.83 -24.14 15.16
C PRO A 4 -0.75 -22.67 14.72
N HIS A 5 -1.83 -22.12 14.18
CA HIS A 5 -1.88 -20.75 13.69
C HIS A 5 -2.43 -19.75 14.71
N CYS A 6 -3.41 -20.14 15.54
CA CYS A 6 -4.06 -19.21 16.48
C CYS A 6 -4.09 -19.68 17.94
N GLY A 7 -3.64 -20.90 18.24
CA GLY A 7 -3.56 -21.44 19.60
C GLY A 7 -4.91 -21.76 20.26
N ALA A 8 -6.04 -21.61 19.55
CA ALA A 8 -7.35 -22.03 20.03
C ALA A 8 -7.44 -23.57 20.08
N ASP A 9 -8.28 -24.08 20.97
CA ASP A 9 -8.56 -25.52 21.03
C ASP A 9 -9.39 -25.93 19.80
N LEU A 10 -8.95 -26.96 19.10
CA LEU A 10 -9.61 -27.48 17.89
C LEU A 10 -10.66 -28.52 18.24
N THR A 11 -11.86 -28.33 17.70
CA THR A 11 -12.94 -29.31 17.58
C THR A 11 -13.01 -29.78 16.13
N GLY A 12 -12.32 -30.88 15.81
CA GLY A 12 -12.25 -31.43 14.45
C GLY A 12 -11.16 -30.83 13.57
N ASP A 13 -11.30 -31.01 12.26
CA ASP A 13 -10.23 -30.83 11.26
C ASP A 13 -10.09 -29.37 10.79
N THR A 14 -10.97 -28.48 11.26
CA THR A 14 -10.99 -27.07 10.86
C THR A 14 -11.07 -26.20 12.10
N CYS A 15 -10.23 -25.17 12.18
CA CYS A 15 -10.27 -24.23 13.29
C CYS A 15 -11.45 -23.27 13.15
N GLU A 16 -12.42 -23.33 14.05
CA GLU A 16 -13.57 -22.40 14.05
C GLU A 16 -13.17 -20.93 14.29
N PHE A 17 -11.99 -20.67 14.87
CA PHE A 17 -11.51 -19.33 15.16
C PHE A 17 -10.72 -18.66 14.02
N CYS A 18 -10.01 -19.43 13.19
CA CYS A 18 -9.22 -18.87 12.08
C CYS A 18 -9.53 -19.48 10.71
N GLY A 19 -10.49 -20.40 10.63
CA GLY A 19 -10.95 -21.05 9.39
C GLY A 19 -9.97 -22.05 8.78
N GLN A 20 -8.81 -22.28 9.39
CA GLN A 20 -7.77 -23.10 8.79
C GLN A 20 -8.04 -24.60 8.96
N LYS A 21 -8.04 -25.34 7.85
CA LYS A 21 -8.06 -26.82 7.85
C LYS A 21 -6.70 -27.35 8.28
N VAL A 22 -6.69 -28.22 9.29
CA VAL A 22 -5.51 -28.94 9.75
C VAL A 22 -5.57 -30.35 9.17
N ILE A 23 -4.76 -30.62 8.15
CA ILE A 23 -4.65 -31.95 7.55
C ILE A 23 -3.83 -32.83 8.49
N VAL A 24 -4.47 -33.84 9.10
CA VAL A 24 -3.77 -34.89 9.84
C VAL A 24 -3.04 -35.76 8.80
N LYS A 25 -1.72 -35.61 8.67
CA LYS A 25 -0.90 -36.53 7.87
C LYS A 25 -0.65 -37.78 8.71
N ASP A 26 -1.25 -38.89 8.30
CA ASP A 26 -0.87 -40.21 8.80
C ASP A 26 0.60 -40.50 8.46
N GLN A 27 1.34 -40.98 9.46
CA GLN A 27 2.75 -41.30 9.35
C GLN A 27 2.95 -42.50 8.41
N GLY A 28 3.62 -42.27 7.27
CA GLY A 28 4.01 -43.34 6.37
C GLY A 28 5.01 -42.90 5.30
N SER A 29 6.23 -43.38 5.46
CA SER A 29 7.26 -43.58 4.42
C SER A 29 8.34 -42.50 4.23
N THR A 30 9.55 -43.03 4.18
CA THR A 30 10.88 -42.43 4.24
C THR A 30 11.40 -41.96 2.88
N ALA A 31 12.06 -40.80 2.83
CA ALA A 31 13.11 -40.54 1.85
C ALA A 31 14.08 -39.47 2.39
N ASN A 32 15.36 -39.87 2.49
CA ASN A 32 16.49 -39.05 2.89
C ASN A 32 16.81 -37.99 1.82
N HIS A 33 16.94 -36.73 2.24
CA HIS A 33 17.80 -35.77 1.56
C HIS A 33 18.69 -35.08 2.59
N THR A 34 19.96 -35.46 2.56
CA THR A 34 21.08 -34.80 3.23
C THR A 34 21.39 -33.50 2.49
N ALA A 35 21.16 -32.36 3.15
CA ALA A 35 21.84 -31.10 2.86
C ALA A 35 22.07 -30.37 4.18
N ALA A 36 23.28 -30.51 4.71
CA ALA A 36 23.74 -29.80 5.88
C ALA A 36 24.27 -28.41 5.46
N GLY A 37 23.61 -27.37 5.95
CA GLY A 37 24.08 -25.98 5.97
C GLY A 37 23.50 -25.35 7.24
N GLY A 38 24.13 -25.65 8.38
CA GLY A 38 23.54 -25.46 9.71
C GLY A 38 23.62 -24.04 10.24
N TYR A 39 22.49 -23.54 10.74
CA TYR A 39 22.48 -22.67 11.91
C TYR A 39 22.95 -23.50 13.12
N ALA A 40 23.93 -23.00 13.86
CA ALA A 40 24.49 -23.68 15.02
C ALA A 40 23.40 -23.96 16.07
N GLY A 41 23.11 -25.23 16.33
CA GLY A 41 22.31 -25.67 17.49
C GLY A 41 21.28 -26.78 17.27
N TYR A 42 20.99 -27.20 16.04
CA TYR A 42 19.98 -28.24 15.80
C TYR A 42 20.59 -29.65 15.73
N ASN A 43 20.38 -30.47 16.78
CA ASN A 43 20.63 -31.91 16.74
C ASN A 43 19.33 -32.64 16.32
N PRO A 44 19.27 -33.26 15.14
CA PRO A 44 18.04 -33.89 14.62
C PRO A 44 17.59 -35.12 15.44
N ASN A 45 18.44 -35.66 16.32
CA ASN A 45 18.15 -36.88 17.08
C ASN A 45 17.66 -36.62 18.51
N ASN A 46 17.61 -35.36 18.97
CA ASN A 46 17.07 -35.02 20.28
C ASN A 46 16.60 -33.55 20.32
N PRO A 47 15.39 -33.24 19.83
CA PRO A 47 14.83 -31.91 19.95
C PRO A 47 14.47 -31.68 21.43
N GLY A 48 15.33 -30.97 22.16
CA GLY A 48 15.01 -30.52 23.51
C GLY A 48 13.67 -29.76 23.54
N PRO A 49 13.00 -29.67 24.70
CA PRO A 49 11.65 -29.13 24.79
C PRO A 49 11.57 -27.72 24.21
N TRP A 50 10.80 -27.60 23.12
CA TRP A 50 10.54 -26.34 22.42
C TRP A 50 9.82 -25.37 23.34
N LYS A 51 10.44 -24.21 23.62
CA LYS A 51 9.76 -23.10 24.29
C LYS A 51 9.30 -22.11 23.22
N PRO A 52 7.97 -21.93 23.00
CA PRO A 52 7.49 -20.89 22.10
C PRO A 52 7.98 -19.52 22.57
N SER A 53 8.53 -18.72 21.65
CA SER A 53 8.62 -17.28 21.81
C SER A 53 7.20 -16.74 22.00
N GLY A 54 6.98 -16.01 23.09
CA GLY A 54 5.68 -15.44 23.43
C GLY A 54 5.16 -14.47 22.36
N PRO A 55 3.87 -14.07 22.45
CA PRO A 55 3.30 -13.09 21.53
C PRO A 55 4.15 -11.81 21.49
N PRO A 56 4.26 -11.16 20.32
CA PRO A 56 5.06 -9.95 20.18
C PRO A 56 4.62 -8.91 21.22
N PRO A 57 5.56 -8.16 21.81
CA PRO A 57 5.26 -7.19 22.85
C PRO A 57 4.25 -6.14 22.34
N GLU A 58 3.28 -5.78 23.19
CA GLU A 58 2.28 -4.75 22.87
C GLU A 58 2.95 -3.47 22.36
N LYS A 59 2.45 -2.92 21.26
CA LYS A 59 2.98 -1.67 20.69
C LYS A 59 2.79 -0.53 21.69
N TRP A 60 3.63 0.51 21.61
CA TRP A 60 3.65 1.58 22.63
C TRP A 60 2.29 2.27 22.81
N TYR A 61 1.53 2.47 21.73
CA TYR A 61 0.19 3.08 21.75
C TYR A 61 -0.92 2.13 22.24
N GLU A 62 -0.63 0.82 22.33
CA GLU A 62 -1.55 -0.18 22.87
C GLU A 62 -1.44 -0.25 24.40
N LYS A 63 -0.41 0.37 25.01
CA LYS A 63 -0.24 0.39 26.45
C LYS A 63 -1.37 1.15 27.14
N THR A 64 -1.93 0.56 28.19
CA THR A 64 -3.10 1.10 28.90
C THR A 64 -2.89 2.53 29.42
N TRP A 65 -1.70 2.85 29.94
CA TRP A 65 -1.41 4.20 30.43
C TRP A 65 -1.35 5.24 29.31
N VAL A 66 -0.91 4.85 28.10
CA VAL A 66 -0.88 5.74 26.92
C VAL A 66 -2.31 6.07 26.49
N ILE A 67 -3.17 5.05 26.44
CA ILE A 67 -4.59 5.25 26.11
C ILE A 67 -5.27 6.17 27.14
N ILE A 68 -4.99 6.01 28.44
CA ILE A 68 -5.51 6.90 29.48
C ILE A 68 -4.99 8.34 29.30
N LEU A 69 -3.71 8.52 28.97
CA LEU A 69 -3.13 9.83 28.68
C LEU A 69 -3.85 10.50 27.49
N PHE A 70 -4.05 9.78 26.38
CA PHE A 70 -4.78 10.30 25.22
C PHE A 70 -6.26 10.57 25.55
N LEU A 71 -6.91 9.80 26.42
CA LEU A 71 -8.29 10.09 26.86
C LEU A 71 -8.42 11.42 27.60
N ILE A 72 -7.37 11.84 28.33
CA ILE A 72 -7.36 13.09 29.11
C ILE A 72 -6.97 14.29 28.24
N PHE A 73 -5.90 14.18 27.44
CA PHE A 73 -5.34 15.32 26.70
C PHE A 73 -5.83 15.45 25.25
N LEU A 74 -6.24 14.34 24.63
CA LEU A 74 -6.58 14.24 23.20
C LEU A 74 -7.76 13.28 23.02
N TRP A 75 -8.87 13.64 23.66
CA TRP A 75 -10.02 12.78 23.88
C TRP A 75 -10.55 12.03 22.64
N PRO A 76 -10.55 12.56 21.39
CA PRO A 76 -11.00 11.79 20.22
C PRO A 76 -10.05 10.63 19.90
N ILE A 77 -8.75 10.86 20.03
CA ILE A 77 -7.70 9.85 19.78
C ILE A 77 -7.73 8.81 20.90
N GLY A 78 -7.88 9.23 22.16
CA GLY A 78 -8.02 8.31 23.29
C GLY A 78 -9.20 7.36 23.16
N LEU A 79 -10.38 7.87 22.74
CA LEU A 79 -11.56 7.04 22.51
C LEU A 79 -11.33 6.04 21.37
N PHE A 80 -10.75 6.47 20.26
CA PHE A 80 -10.40 5.58 19.15
C PHE A 80 -9.48 4.44 19.60
N LEU A 81 -8.40 4.75 20.31
CA LEU A 81 -7.44 3.75 20.82
C LEU A 81 -8.10 2.77 21.80
N MET A 82 -8.95 3.26 22.70
CA MET A 82 -9.69 2.44 23.66
C MET A 82 -10.60 1.42 22.95
N TRP A 83 -11.38 1.87 21.95
CA TRP A 83 -12.30 0.99 21.23
C TRP A 83 -11.57 0.00 20.31
N ARG A 84 -10.47 0.43 19.67
CA ARG A 84 -9.72 -0.36 18.69
C ARG A 84 -8.80 -1.43 19.28
N TYR A 85 -8.10 -1.12 20.39
CA TYR A 85 -7.01 -1.97 20.90
C TYR A 85 -7.34 -2.64 22.24
N LYS A 86 -8.19 -2.05 23.09
CA LYS A 86 -8.55 -2.67 24.39
C LYS A 86 -9.78 -3.56 24.28
N LYS A 87 -9.68 -4.64 23.50
CA LYS A 87 -10.76 -5.66 23.36
C LYS A 87 -11.12 -6.33 24.70
N ASN A 88 -10.17 -6.41 25.64
CA ASN A 88 -10.36 -7.02 26.95
C ASN A 88 -11.18 -6.15 27.93
N TRP A 89 -11.45 -4.88 27.59
CA TRP A 89 -12.31 -4.03 28.42
C TRP A 89 -13.77 -4.35 28.15
N GLY A 90 -14.53 -4.59 29.22
CA GLY A 90 -15.97 -4.84 29.13
C GLY A 90 -16.69 -3.70 28.41
N LYS A 91 -17.66 -4.04 27.55
CA LYS A 91 -18.42 -3.06 26.76
C LYS A 91 -19.05 -1.97 27.64
N VAL A 92 -19.51 -2.33 28.84
CA VAL A 92 -20.07 -1.40 29.83
C VAL A 92 -19.05 -0.35 30.28
N ALA A 93 -17.80 -0.74 30.52
CA ALA A 93 -16.74 0.18 30.94
C ALA A 93 -16.35 1.16 29.81
N LYS A 94 -16.35 0.70 28.56
CA LYS A 94 -16.08 1.58 27.40
C LYS A 94 -17.18 2.62 27.20
N ILE A 95 -18.44 2.19 27.37
CA ILE A 95 -19.60 3.06 27.25
C ILE A 95 -19.60 4.11 28.37
N SER A 96 -19.33 3.71 29.63
CA SER A 96 -19.29 4.66 30.75
C SER A 96 -18.19 5.71 30.58
N ILE A 97 -16.98 5.32 30.17
CA ILE A 97 -15.87 6.25 29.91
C ILE A 97 -16.20 7.22 28.77
N THR A 98 -16.83 6.73 27.69
CA THR A 98 -17.24 7.56 26.55
C THR A 98 -18.28 8.61 26.98
N ILE A 99 -19.25 8.22 27.81
CA ILE A 99 -20.27 9.13 28.36
C ILE A 99 -19.64 10.20 29.26
N VAL A 100 -18.71 9.82 30.14
CA VAL A 100 -18.02 10.76 31.04
C VAL A 100 -17.19 11.78 30.25
N VAL A 101 -16.42 11.32 29.26
CA VAL A 101 -15.64 12.21 28.37
C VAL A 101 -16.57 13.17 27.61
N ALA A 102 -17.69 12.69 27.07
CA ALA A 102 -18.67 13.53 26.39
C ALA A 102 -19.29 14.57 27.33
N LEU A 103 -19.64 14.20 28.57
CA LEU A 103 -20.17 15.14 29.57
C LEU A 103 -19.12 16.21 29.96
N CYS A 104 -17.85 15.85 30.11
CA CYS A 104 -16.77 16.80 30.37
C CYS A 104 -16.57 17.80 29.22
N VAL A 105 -16.66 17.33 27.96
CA VAL A 105 -16.59 18.20 26.78
C VAL A 105 -17.81 19.13 26.72
N LEU A 106 -19.01 18.62 26.96
CA LEU A 106 -20.24 19.43 26.97
C LEU A 106 -20.20 20.51 28.06
N TYR A 107 -19.74 20.18 29.26
CA TYR A 107 -19.61 21.14 30.36
C TYR A 107 -18.55 22.22 30.09
N SER A 108 -17.50 21.88 29.33
CA SER A 108 -16.45 22.83 28.92
C SER A 108 -16.89 23.74 27.75
N CYS A 109 -17.90 23.32 26.97
CA CYS A 109 -18.46 24.11 25.86
C CYS A 109 -19.68 24.97 26.25
N THR A 110 -20.19 24.86 27.48
CA THR A 110 -21.30 25.70 27.97
C THR A 110 -20.81 26.71 28.99
N SER A 111 -20.13 27.75 28.52
CA SER A 111 -20.12 29.04 29.21
C SER A 111 -21.24 29.92 28.62
N PRO A 112 -22.08 30.58 29.43
CA PRO A 112 -23.17 31.40 28.91
C PRO A 112 -22.62 32.76 28.43
N ASP A 113 -22.51 32.93 27.12
CA ASP A 113 -22.23 34.24 26.52
C ASP A 113 -23.53 35.06 26.43
N LYS A 114 -23.46 36.30 26.93
CA LYS A 114 -24.53 37.31 26.88
C LYS A 114 -24.75 37.82 25.44
N PRO A 115 -25.98 38.20 25.05
CA PRO A 115 -26.24 38.76 23.73
C PRO A 115 -26.17 40.29 23.74
N ASP A 116 -25.61 40.89 22.69
CA ASP A 116 -25.90 42.29 22.32
C ASP A 116 -25.98 42.47 20.80
N THR A 117 -27.20 42.33 20.29
CA THR A 117 -28.03 43.33 19.58
C THR A 117 -27.34 44.48 18.81
N ASP A 118 -27.46 44.42 17.47
CA ASP A 118 -28.04 45.44 16.56
C ASP A 118 -27.20 46.68 16.16
N LYS A 119 -26.96 46.87 14.84
CA LYS A 119 -27.70 47.83 13.99
C LYS A 119 -27.08 48.02 12.59
N THR A 120 -27.95 47.83 11.59
CA THR A 120 -27.83 48.27 10.19
C THR A 120 -28.04 49.79 10.08
N ALA A 121 -27.22 50.48 9.27
CA ALA A 121 -27.64 51.68 8.53
C ALA A 121 -26.67 52.03 7.38
N VAL A 122 -27.23 52.13 6.17
CA VAL A 122 -26.71 52.77 4.94
C VAL A 122 -27.38 54.18 4.92
N PRO A 123 -26.83 55.31 4.39
CA PRO A 123 -26.50 55.42 2.96
C PRO A 123 -25.55 56.54 2.44
N LYS A 124 -25.33 56.46 1.10
CA LYS A 124 -25.12 57.52 0.07
C LYS A 124 -23.72 57.75 -0.54
N THR A 125 -23.73 57.49 -1.85
CA THR A 125 -22.87 57.86 -2.98
C THR A 125 -22.67 59.38 -3.14
N THR A 126 -21.48 59.83 -3.58
CA THR A 126 -21.23 60.79 -4.71
C THR A 126 -19.73 60.81 -5.09
N THR A 127 -19.49 60.54 -6.38
CA THR A 127 -18.42 60.89 -7.35
C THR A 127 -17.44 62.04 -6.96
N VAL A 128 -16.11 62.05 -7.24
CA VAL A 128 -15.42 62.28 -8.53
C VAL A 128 -13.87 62.11 -8.42
N LYS A 129 -13.28 61.43 -9.44
CA LYS A 129 -11.95 61.47 -10.11
C LYS A 129 -10.59 61.27 -9.41
N ASP A 130 -9.87 60.31 -10.02
CA ASP A 130 -8.49 60.30 -10.53
C ASP A 130 -7.34 60.73 -9.62
N THR A 131 -6.51 59.76 -9.26
CA THR A 131 -5.11 59.71 -9.76
C THR A 131 -4.62 58.27 -9.67
N ALA A 132 -4.20 57.75 -10.82
CA ALA A 132 -3.57 56.46 -10.99
C ALA A 132 -2.26 56.36 -10.21
N LYS A 133 -2.10 55.26 -9.46
CA LYS A 133 -0.79 54.65 -9.22
C LYS A 133 -0.96 53.14 -9.38
N SER A 134 -0.66 52.71 -10.60
CA SER A 134 -0.58 51.33 -11.04
C SER A 134 0.56 50.61 -10.33
N GLU A 135 0.24 49.69 -9.43
CA GLU A 135 1.09 48.52 -9.16
C GLU A 135 0.81 47.47 -10.23
N PRO A 136 1.84 46.74 -10.72
CA PRO A 136 1.62 45.71 -11.72
C PRO A 136 0.94 44.52 -11.04
N LYS A 137 -0.34 44.32 -11.37
CA LYS A 137 -0.99 43.01 -11.23
C LYS A 137 -0.21 42.04 -12.10
N LYS A 138 0.56 41.16 -11.45
CA LYS A 138 1.10 39.96 -12.08
C LYS A 138 -0.12 39.13 -12.50
N ASP A 139 -0.36 39.14 -13.80
CA ASP A 139 -1.38 38.35 -14.47
C ASP A 139 -0.98 36.88 -14.32
N GLU A 140 -1.40 36.24 -13.23
CA GLU A 140 -1.42 34.78 -13.14
C GLU A 140 -2.48 34.28 -14.11
N ARG A 141 -2.07 34.15 -15.38
CA ARG A 141 -2.75 33.30 -16.34
C ARG A 141 -2.81 31.91 -15.73
N LYS A 142 -3.94 31.58 -15.09
CA LYS A 142 -4.33 30.20 -14.83
C LYS A 142 -4.32 29.52 -16.20
N GLU A 143 -3.24 28.81 -16.49
CA GLU A 143 -3.24 27.89 -17.62
C GLU A 143 -4.40 26.94 -17.39
N GLU A 144 -5.37 26.99 -18.29
CA GLU A 144 -6.52 26.09 -18.25
C GLU A 144 -5.97 24.69 -18.48
N ILE A 145 -6.08 23.84 -17.45
CA ILE A 145 -5.59 22.46 -17.51
C ILE A 145 -6.43 21.75 -18.57
N VAL A 146 -5.81 21.46 -19.71
CA VAL A 146 -6.44 20.72 -20.81
C VAL A 146 -6.70 19.29 -20.34
N LYS A 147 -7.93 18.82 -20.54
CA LYS A 147 -8.42 17.48 -20.19
C LYS A 147 -8.81 16.76 -21.47
N GLU A 148 -8.28 15.55 -21.65
CA GLU A 148 -8.42 14.80 -22.89
C GLU A 148 -8.74 13.33 -22.61
N HIS A 149 -9.25 12.66 -23.64
CA HIS A 149 -9.37 11.20 -23.64
C HIS A 149 -7.98 10.58 -23.67
N TYR A 150 -7.76 9.56 -22.85
CA TYR A 150 -6.52 8.81 -22.78
C TYR A 150 -6.81 7.35 -22.43
N GLU A 151 -6.10 6.45 -23.09
CA GLU A 151 -6.17 5.01 -22.84
C GLU A 151 -4.77 4.38 -22.86
N ILE A 152 -4.57 3.34 -22.04
CA ILE A 152 -3.31 2.59 -21.98
C ILE A 152 -3.54 1.18 -21.44
N ASP A 153 -2.79 0.22 -21.97
CA ASP A 153 -2.67 -1.13 -21.41
C ASP A 153 -1.41 -1.23 -20.54
N LEU A 154 -1.55 -1.75 -19.32
CA LEU A 154 -0.47 -1.92 -18.37
C LEU A 154 -0.37 -3.37 -17.91
N SER A 155 0.86 -3.90 -17.90
CA SER A 155 1.22 -5.17 -17.26
C SER A 155 1.90 -4.92 -15.91
N ALA A 156 2.47 -5.95 -15.30
CA ALA A 156 3.11 -5.87 -13.98
C ALA A 156 4.09 -4.69 -13.85
N GLY A 157 3.98 -3.92 -12.76
CA GLY A 157 4.82 -2.76 -12.49
C GLY A 157 4.21 -1.74 -11.55
N ASN A 158 4.99 -0.68 -11.26
CA ASN A 158 4.60 0.47 -10.44
C ASN A 158 4.49 1.75 -11.28
N TYR A 159 3.28 2.26 -11.49
CA TYR A 159 3.01 3.39 -12.36
C TYR A 159 2.58 4.62 -11.57
N THR A 160 3.31 5.72 -11.71
CA THR A 160 3.08 6.96 -10.97
C THR A 160 2.29 7.95 -11.81
N ALA A 161 1.18 8.42 -11.26
CA ALA A 161 0.36 9.46 -11.86
C ALA A 161 1.13 10.80 -11.98
N GLY A 162 1.10 11.40 -13.16
CA GLY A 162 1.90 12.57 -13.53
C GLY A 162 3.28 12.25 -14.09
N LYS A 163 3.70 10.98 -14.09
CA LYS A 163 4.94 10.50 -14.74
C LYS A 163 4.67 9.44 -15.80
N ASP A 164 4.10 8.32 -15.38
CA ASP A 164 3.82 7.16 -16.23
C ASP A 164 2.41 7.22 -16.84
N ILE A 165 1.47 7.74 -16.05
CA ILE A 165 0.05 7.85 -16.40
C ILE A 165 -0.36 9.30 -16.17
N PRO A 166 -1.08 9.97 -17.08
CA PRO A 166 -1.59 11.31 -16.83
C PRO A 166 -2.48 11.38 -15.59
N ILE A 167 -2.52 12.54 -14.93
CA ILE A 167 -3.45 12.78 -13.83
C ILE A 167 -4.89 12.71 -14.37
N GLY A 168 -5.77 11.97 -13.72
CA GLY A 168 -7.15 11.78 -14.19
C GLY A 168 -7.96 10.83 -13.33
N THR A 169 -9.19 10.56 -13.78
CA THR A 169 -10.08 9.55 -13.20
C THR A 169 -10.27 8.41 -14.19
N TYR A 170 -9.84 7.21 -13.82
CA TYR A 170 -9.73 6.07 -14.72
C TYR A 170 -10.78 4.99 -14.43
N ASN A 171 -11.36 4.45 -15.49
CA ASN A 171 -12.01 3.14 -15.46
C ASN A 171 -11.00 2.10 -15.93
N ILE A 172 -11.04 0.93 -15.30
CA ILE A 172 -10.06 -0.14 -15.47
C ILE A 172 -10.81 -1.41 -15.83
N THR A 173 -10.30 -2.15 -16.81
CA THR A 173 -10.80 -3.48 -17.18
C THR A 173 -9.62 -4.44 -17.27
N ALA A 174 -9.70 -5.61 -16.63
CA ALA A 174 -8.75 -6.69 -16.87
C ALA A 174 -9.00 -7.32 -18.25
N THR A 175 -7.97 -7.39 -19.08
CA THR A 175 -8.07 -7.90 -20.46
C THR A 175 -7.46 -9.29 -20.63
N SER A 176 -6.49 -9.65 -19.79
CA SER A 176 -5.90 -10.99 -19.72
C SER A 176 -5.26 -11.26 -18.37
N GLY A 177 -4.97 -12.52 -18.04
CA GLY A 177 -4.22 -12.92 -16.86
C GLY A 177 -4.96 -12.68 -15.54
N THR A 178 -4.28 -12.89 -14.42
CA THR A 178 -4.81 -12.67 -13.07
C THR A 178 -3.76 -12.07 -12.16
N GLY A 179 -4.18 -11.15 -11.29
CA GLY A 179 -3.21 -10.38 -10.55
C GLY A 179 -3.81 -9.42 -9.54
N ASN A 180 -2.97 -8.95 -8.63
CA ASN A 180 -3.36 -7.93 -7.68
C ASN A 180 -3.13 -6.55 -8.29
N VAL A 181 -4.17 -5.72 -8.31
CA VAL A 181 -4.12 -4.34 -8.79
C VAL A 181 -4.49 -3.44 -7.63
N SER A 182 -3.54 -2.62 -7.20
CA SER A 182 -3.71 -1.77 -6.01
C SER A 182 -3.14 -0.38 -6.23
N SER A 183 -3.54 0.56 -5.40
CA SER A 183 -3.04 1.94 -5.50
C SER A 183 -2.71 2.52 -4.13
N SER A 184 -1.74 3.43 -4.10
CA SER A 184 -1.26 4.06 -2.85
C SER A 184 -2.36 4.87 -2.13
N ASN A 185 -3.43 5.23 -2.83
CA ASN A 185 -4.58 5.95 -2.31
C ASN A 185 -5.82 5.07 -2.04
N MET A 186 -5.66 3.76 -1.81
CA MET A 186 -6.74 2.76 -1.68
C MET A 186 -7.93 3.20 -0.80
N PHE A 187 -7.70 3.97 0.28
CA PHE A 187 -8.76 4.43 1.19
C PHE A 187 -9.38 5.79 0.84
N SER A 188 -8.96 6.41 -0.27
CA SER A 188 -9.31 7.81 -0.64
C SER A 188 -9.63 7.98 -2.13
N GLY A 189 -10.17 6.93 -2.74
CA GLY A 189 -10.52 6.88 -4.17
C GLY A 189 -9.56 6.05 -5.02
N GLY A 190 -8.76 5.20 -4.37
CA GLY A 190 -7.97 4.17 -5.02
C GLY A 190 -8.70 2.83 -5.11
N LEU A 191 -7.97 1.80 -5.54
CA LEU A 191 -8.38 0.40 -5.56
C LEU A 191 -7.40 -0.51 -4.82
N ASN A 192 -7.86 -1.71 -4.48
CA ASN A 192 -7.08 -2.85 -4.02
C ASN A 192 -7.86 -4.13 -4.33
N GLU A 193 -7.74 -4.63 -5.55
CA GLU A 193 -8.54 -5.72 -6.08
C GLU A 193 -7.67 -6.82 -6.66
N VAL A 194 -8.11 -8.07 -6.53
CA VAL A 194 -7.64 -9.13 -7.43
C VAL A 194 -8.46 -8.99 -8.72
N MET A 195 -7.80 -8.83 -9.86
CA MET A 195 -8.44 -8.62 -11.14
C MET A 195 -8.15 -9.76 -12.13
N SER A 196 -9.15 -10.11 -12.94
CA SER A 196 -9.10 -11.13 -13.99
C SER A 196 -10.22 -10.85 -15.00
N PRO A 197 -10.05 -11.14 -16.31
CA PRO A 197 -11.16 -11.07 -17.27
C PRO A 197 -12.22 -12.15 -17.01
N ASP A 198 -11.86 -13.23 -16.29
CA ASP A 198 -12.72 -14.37 -16.02
C ASP A 198 -13.73 -14.04 -14.91
N ASP A 199 -14.98 -14.50 -15.09
CA ASP A 199 -16.01 -14.50 -14.05
C ASP A 199 -15.86 -15.73 -13.15
N ASP A 200 -14.87 -15.67 -12.25
CA ASP A 200 -14.53 -16.74 -11.30
C ASP A 200 -15.24 -16.58 -9.93
N GLY A 201 -16.06 -15.54 -9.77
CA GLY A 201 -16.78 -15.21 -8.55
C GLY A 201 -15.93 -14.66 -7.40
N ILE A 202 -14.63 -14.45 -7.62
CA ILE A 202 -13.69 -13.91 -6.61
C ILE A 202 -12.91 -12.70 -7.10
N SER A 203 -12.66 -12.60 -8.41
CA SER A 203 -11.91 -11.55 -9.07
C SER A 203 -12.82 -10.44 -9.59
N GLN A 204 -12.31 -9.23 -9.64
CA GLN A 204 -12.97 -8.09 -10.26
C GLN A 204 -12.55 -7.95 -11.73
N GLN A 205 -13.52 -8.03 -12.64
CA GLN A 205 -13.25 -7.78 -14.05
C GLN A 205 -12.98 -6.30 -14.35
N SER A 206 -13.65 -5.40 -13.63
CA SER A 206 -13.53 -3.96 -13.84
C SER A 206 -13.59 -3.17 -12.55
N PHE A 207 -12.99 -1.98 -12.58
CA PHE A 207 -13.03 -1.00 -11.50
C PHE A 207 -13.28 0.39 -12.08
N ASN A 208 -14.27 1.11 -11.56
CA ASN A 208 -14.61 2.45 -12.07
C ASN A 208 -14.13 3.55 -11.12
N GLY A 209 -13.64 4.64 -11.71
CA GLY A 209 -13.38 5.87 -10.97
C GLY A 209 -12.11 5.87 -10.11
N LEU A 210 -11.06 5.15 -10.52
CA LEU A 210 -9.73 5.23 -9.90
C LEU A 210 -9.20 6.67 -10.01
N LYS A 211 -9.00 7.32 -8.87
CA LYS A 211 -8.51 8.71 -8.83
C LYS A 211 -6.98 8.72 -8.84
N MET A 212 -6.39 8.93 -10.00
CA MET A 212 -4.95 9.07 -10.20
C MET A 212 -4.54 10.54 -10.07
N LYS A 213 -4.45 11.03 -8.83
CA LYS A 213 -3.87 12.36 -8.53
C LYS A 213 -2.35 12.30 -8.66
N LYS A 214 -1.69 13.45 -8.80
CA LYS A 214 -0.22 13.54 -8.81
C LYS A 214 0.41 12.68 -7.70
N ASP A 215 1.42 11.90 -8.07
CA ASP A 215 2.20 11.00 -7.20
C ASP A 215 1.43 9.79 -6.62
N VAL A 216 0.16 9.58 -7.02
CA VAL A 216 -0.52 8.30 -6.76
C VAL A 216 0.18 7.21 -7.56
N VAL A 217 0.51 6.10 -6.90
CA VAL A 217 1.14 4.93 -7.51
C VAL A 217 0.09 3.86 -7.69
N LEU A 218 -0.03 3.34 -8.91
CA LEU A 218 -0.78 2.15 -9.28
C LEU A 218 0.20 0.98 -9.40
N THR A 219 0.01 -0.06 -8.60
CA THR A 219 0.80 -1.29 -8.64
C THR A 219 -0.03 -2.38 -9.28
N VAL A 220 0.50 -2.94 -10.37
CA VAL A 220 -0.03 -4.13 -11.07
C VAL A 220 0.93 -5.28 -10.76
N GLY A 221 0.43 -6.36 -10.17
CA GLY A 221 1.22 -7.57 -9.89
C GLY A 221 0.59 -8.79 -10.53
N GLY A 222 1.34 -9.89 -10.63
CA GLY A 222 0.91 -11.06 -11.41
C GLY A 222 0.85 -10.80 -12.92
N ASP A 223 0.30 -11.74 -13.67
CA ASP A 223 0.28 -11.70 -15.14
C ASP A 223 -0.94 -10.95 -15.71
N VAL A 224 -1.72 -10.28 -14.85
CA VAL A 224 -2.85 -9.46 -15.29
C VAL A 224 -2.38 -8.31 -16.20
N VAL A 225 -3.10 -8.12 -17.29
CA VAL A 225 -3.04 -6.91 -18.12
C VAL A 225 -4.31 -6.13 -17.89
N ILE A 226 -4.16 -4.85 -17.59
CA ILE A 226 -5.29 -3.94 -17.36
C ILE A 226 -5.34 -2.85 -18.43
N HIS A 227 -6.53 -2.59 -18.93
CA HIS A 227 -6.83 -1.49 -19.82
C HIS A 227 -7.41 -0.33 -19.00
N LEU A 228 -6.74 0.82 -19.03
CA LEU A 228 -7.16 2.04 -18.35
C LEU A 228 -7.74 3.02 -19.37
N ILE A 229 -8.89 3.63 -19.06
CA ILE A 229 -9.51 4.70 -19.86
C ILE A 229 -9.86 5.88 -18.95
N ALA A 230 -9.49 7.09 -19.35
CA ALA A 230 -9.94 8.34 -18.75
C ALA A 230 -10.43 9.31 -19.81
N GLU A 231 -11.57 9.97 -19.56
CA GLU A 231 -12.09 11.07 -20.39
C GLU A 231 -11.56 12.44 -19.95
N ASP A 232 -10.88 12.50 -18.80
CA ASP A 232 -10.47 13.75 -18.16
C ASP A 232 -8.96 13.81 -17.82
N ALA A 233 -8.15 13.08 -18.59
CA ALA A 233 -6.71 12.98 -18.40
C ALA A 233 -5.98 14.30 -18.71
N GLN A 234 -5.07 14.70 -17.83
CA GLN A 234 -4.29 15.94 -17.94
C GLN A 234 -2.97 15.70 -18.67
N THR A 235 -3.06 15.29 -19.94
CA THR A 235 -1.92 14.89 -20.80
C THR A 235 -0.83 15.97 -20.91
N GLY A 236 -1.21 17.25 -20.97
CA GLY A 236 -0.27 18.38 -21.07
C GLY A 236 0.56 18.67 -19.81
N THR A 237 0.34 17.96 -18.70
CA THR A 237 1.02 18.19 -17.41
C THR A 237 1.93 17.04 -16.98
N VAL A 238 2.09 16.02 -17.84
CA VAL A 238 2.91 14.83 -17.54
C VAL A 238 4.38 15.20 -17.57
N ALA A 239 5.06 15.02 -16.43
CA ALA A 239 6.51 15.03 -16.35
C ALA A 239 7.00 13.60 -16.58
N ALA A 240 7.02 13.18 -17.85
CA ALA A 240 7.41 11.83 -18.23
C ALA A 240 8.81 11.50 -17.73
N ARG A 241 9.03 10.23 -17.42
CA ARG A 241 10.36 9.72 -17.02
C ARG A 241 11.40 10.10 -18.06
N GLY A 242 12.55 10.58 -17.60
CA GLY A 242 13.67 10.93 -18.47
C GLY A 242 14.27 9.71 -19.19
N GLU A 243 15.27 9.97 -20.04
CA GLU A 243 16.10 8.88 -20.54
C GLU A 243 16.95 8.29 -19.42
N ALA A 244 17.04 6.96 -19.40
CA ALA A 244 17.82 6.26 -18.41
C ALA A 244 19.33 6.45 -18.65
N SER A 245 20.07 6.76 -17.59
CA SER A 245 21.53 6.72 -17.62
C SER A 245 22.04 5.37 -17.11
N GLY A 246 22.74 4.62 -17.94
CA GLY A 246 23.37 3.36 -17.55
C GLY A 246 23.07 2.22 -18.52
N SER A 247 23.84 1.14 -18.39
CA SER A 247 23.63 -0.09 -19.17
C SER A 247 22.79 -1.08 -18.37
N PRO A 248 22.07 -2.00 -19.03
CA PRO A 248 21.42 -3.12 -18.38
C PRO A 248 22.40 -3.93 -17.51
N ILE A 249 21.91 -4.46 -16.40
CA ILE A 249 22.70 -5.20 -15.41
C ILE A 249 22.12 -6.60 -15.26
N ASP A 250 22.88 -7.62 -15.63
CA ASP A 250 22.48 -9.02 -15.45
C ASP A 250 22.80 -9.48 -14.03
N LEU A 251 21.78 -9.99 -13.33
CA LEU A 251 21.89 -10.52 -11.98
C LEU A 251 21.41 -11.97 -11.94
N PRO A 252 22.32 -12.95 -11.66
CA PRO A 252 21.90 -14.32 -11.38
C PRO A 252 21.15 -14.40 -10.03
N ALA A 253 20.71 -15.60 -9.64
CA ALA A 253 20.15 -15.83 -8.30
C ALA A 253 21.13 -15.37 -7.21
N GLY A 254 20.64 -14.59 -6.23
CA GLY A 254 21.45 -13.96 -5.19
C GLY A 254 20.71 -12.92 -4.37
N ASN A 255 21.40 -12.32 -3.41
CA ASN A 255 20.96 -11.14 -2.68
C ASN A 255 21.88 -9.98 -3.03
N TYR A 256 21.29 -8.87 -3.44
CA TYR A 256 21.99 -7.68 -3.90
C TYR A 256 21.48 -6.45 -3.16
N THR A 257 22.36 -5.51 -2.87
CA THR A 257 22.03 -4.24 -2.22
C THR A 257 22.24 -3.11 -3.22
N ALA A 258 21.19 -2.33 -3.45
CA ALA A 258 21.27 -1.13 -4.26
C ALA A 258 22.24 -0.11 -3.64
N GLY A 259 23.09 0.49 -4.46
CA GLY A 259 24.23 1.32 -4.05
C GLY A 259 25.53 0.53 -3.81
N THR A 260 25.48 -0.80 -3.71
CA THR A 260 26.66 -1.65 -3.49
C THR A 260 26.92 -2.55 -4.69
N GLU A 261 26.01 -3.47 -5.00
CA GLU A 261 26.17 -4.41 -6.11
C GLU A 261 25.63 -3.88 -7.45
N PHE A 262 24.66 -2.96 -7.40
CA PHE A 262 24.14 -2.23 -8.55
C PHE A 262 23.74 -0.81 -8.14
N PRO A 263 23.70 0.18 -9.04
CA PRO A 263 23.32 1.55 -8.68
C PRO A 263 21.91 1.62 -8.08
N ALA A 264 21.68 2.56 -7.16
CA ALA A 264 20.31 2.89 -6.78
C ALA A 264 19.59 3.56 -7.95
N GLY A 265 18.31 3.28 -8.12
CA GLY A 265 17.54 3.82 -9.24
C GLY A 265 16.21 3.12 -9.46
N ILE A 266 15.60 3.41 -10.61
CA ILE A 266 14.34 2.84 -11.07
C ILE A 266 14.66 1.88 -12.22
N TYR A 267 14.04 0.71 -12.21
CA TYR A 267 14.38 -0.36 -13.13
C TYR A 267 13.14 -1.05 -13.68
N THR A 268 13.18 -1.36 -14.96
CA THR A 268 12.41 -2.47 -15.50
C THR A 268 13.18 -3.75 -15.21
N VAL A 269 12.56 -4.68 -14.50
CA VAL A 269 13.13 -5.98 -14.17
C VAL A 269 12.65 -6.99 -15.20
N ILE A 270 13.56 -7.68 -15.88
CA ILE A 270 13.24 -8.65 -16.92
C ILE A 270 13.75 -10.02 -16.51
N ALA A 271 12.93 -11.06 -16.58
CA ALA A 271 13.37 -12.44 -16.35
C ALA A 271 14.25 -12.92 -17.50
N THR A 272 15.43 -13.46 -17.17
CA THR A 272 16.42 -13.94 -18.16
C THR A 272 16.68 -15.45 -18.11
N GLY A 273 16.13 -16.17 -17.12
CA GLY A 273 16.27 -17.62 -17.05
C GLY A 273 15.59 -18.24 -15.85
N GLY A 274 15.19 -19.52 -15.95
CA GLY A 274 14.44 -20.23 -14.90
C GLY A 274 13.10 -19.58 -14.55
N THR A 275 12.48 -20.08 -13.49
CA THR A 275 11.26 -19.51 -12.90
C THR A 275 11.43 -19.50 -11.39
N GLY A 276 11.25 -18.33 -10.77
CA GLY A 276 11.62 -18.12 -9.38
C GLY A 276 11.02 -16.86 -8.78
N ASN A 277 11.26 -16.62 -7.49
CA ASN A 277 10.77 -15.42 -6.81
C ASN A 277 11.81 -14.31 -6.89
N VAL A 278 11.35 -13.11 -7.25
CA VAL A 278 12.14 -11.87 -7.23
C VAL A 278 11.44 -10.90 -6.29
N SER A 279 12.10 -10.51 -5.21
CA SER A 279 11.51 -9.63 -4.21
C SER A 279 12.51 -8.63 -3.66
N SER A 280 12.02 -7.49 -3.19
CA SER A 280 12.85 -6.48 -2.54
C SER A 280 12.37 -6.14 -1.14
N SER A 281 13.30 -5.64 -0.30
CA SER A 281 13.00 -5.24 1.07
C SER A 281 11.99 -4.10 1.17
N ASN A 282 11.81 -3.33 0.09
CA ASN A 282 10.82 -2.27 -0.06
C ASN A 282 9.60 -2.70 -0.91
N MET A 283 9.23 -3.99 -0.93
CA MET A 283 8.09 -4.49 -1.75
C MET A 283 6.76 -3.73 -1.56
N PHE A 284 6.57 -3.04 -0.44
CA PHE A 284 5.37 -2.22 -0.16
C PHE A 284 5.58 -0.73 -0.42
N ASP A 285 6.75 -0.33 -0.91
CA ASP A 285 7.17 1.05 -1.13
C ASP A 285 8.04 1.14 -2.40
N GLY A 286 7.39 0.94 -3.55
CA GLY A 286 8.01 1.03 -4.88
C GLY A 286 8.82 -0.20 -5.32
N GLY A 287 9.06 -1.16 -4.44
CA GLY A 287 9.71 -2.42 -4.76
C GLY A 287 8.82 -3.41 -5.51
N LEU A 288 9.20 -4.70 -5.45
CA LEU A 288 8.44 -5.80 -6.06
C LEU A 288 8.46 -7.05 -5.19
N ASN A 289 7.50 -7.94 -5.44
CA ASN A 289 7.51 -9.32 -4.98
C ASN A 289 6.71 -10.18 -5.96
N GLU A 290 7.41 -10.73 -6.95
CA GLU A 290 6.79 -11.46 -8.06
C GLU A 290 7.45 -12.81 -8.27
N VAL A 291 6.65 -13.78 -8.70
CA VAL A 291 7.19 -14.96 -9.38
C VAL A 291 7.52 -14.54 -10.80
N MET A 292 8.78 -14.61 -11.18
CA MET A 292 9.28 -14.22 -12.49
C MET A 292 9.88 -15.41 -13.25
N GLY A 293 9.71 -15.44 -14.57
CA GLY A 293 10.26 -16.46 -15.45
C GLY A 293 9.93 -16.20 -16.92
N GLN A 294 10.66 -16.84 -17.84
CA GLN A 294 10.40 -16.70 -19.29
C GLN A 294 9.30 -17.64 -19.81
N GLU A 295 9.01 -18.71 -19.07
CA GLU A 295 8.03 -19.72 -19.40
C GLU A 295 7.24 -20.14 -18.16
N GLY A 296 5.99 -20.59 -18.37
CA GLY A 296 5.14 -21.12 -17.31
C GLY A 296 4.48 -20.05 -16.46
N PHE A 297 4.34 -20.33 -15.17
CA PHE A 297 3.68 -19.45 -14.20
C PHE A 297 4.62 -18.33 -13.74
N GLY A 298 4.20 -17.07 -13.87
CA GLY A 298 4.95 -15.89 -13.43
C GLY A 298 4.96 -14.79 -14.48
N VAL A 299 5.57 -13.65 -14.13
CA VAL A 299 5.71 -12.50 -15.02
C VAL A 299 7.07 -12.51 -15.71
N THR A 300 7.11 -12.16 -16.98
CA THR A 300 8.38 -12.02 -17.72
C THR A 300 9.08 -10.69 -17.42
N GLN A 301 8.32 -9.69 -16.99
CA GLN A 301 8.78 -8.33 -16.77
C GLN A 301 7.99 -7.65 -15.65
N PHE A 302 8.66 -6.81 -14.86
CA PHE A 302 8.05 -5.91 -13.90
C PHE A 302 8.57 -4.49 -14.13
N ASN A 303 7.69 -3.54 -14.42
CA ASN A 303 8.08 -2.18 -14.77
C ASN A 303 8.26 -1.28 -13.55
N ASN A 304 9.22 -0.34 -13.65
CA ASN A 304 9.38 0.76 -12.70
C ASN A 304 9.57 0.34 -11.22
N ALA A 305 10.27 -0.76 -10.96
CA ALA A 305 10.69 -1.10 -9.61
C ALA A 305 11.72 -0.08 -9.11
N VAL A 306 11.49 0.47 -7.92
CA VAL A 306 12.35 1.46 -7.29
C VAL A 306 13.27 0.77 -6.29
N PHE A 307 14.58 0.94 -6.45
CA PHE A 307 15.59 0.44 -5.51
C PHE A 307 16.46 1.62 -5.05
N THR A 308 16.06 2.26 -3.95
CA THR A 308 16.88 3.30 -3.31
C THR A 308 18.10 2.70 -2.62
N GLU A 309 19.09 3.53 -2.30
CA GLU A 309 20.32 3.08 -1.63
C GLU A 309 20.02 2.27 -0.37
N GLY A 310 20.64 1.09 -0.25
CA GLY A 310 20.45 0.17 0.86
C GLY A 310 19.27 -0.83 0.70
N VAL A 311 18.43 -0.69 -0.33
CA VAL A 311 17.38 -1.69 -0.62
C VAL A 311 18.01 -3.03 -1.00
N THR A 312 17.56 -4.10 -0.35
CA THR A 312 17.98 -5.47 -0.70
C THR A 312 17.02 -6.05 -1.74
N LEU A 313 17.56 -6.52 -2.86
CA LEU A 313 16.90 -7.28 -3.92
C LEU A 313 17.33 -8.76 -3.82
N THR A 314 16.36 -9.65 -3.65
CA THR A 314 16.53 -11.09 -3.60
C THR A 314 16.02 -11.73 -4.89
N VAL A 315 16.88 -12.46 -5.58
CA VAL A 315 16.57 -13.23 -6.79
C VAL A 315 16.76 -14.71 -6.46
N SER A 316 15.70 -15.51 -6.54
CA SER A 316 15.73 -16.93 -6.12
C SER A 316 15.07 -17.83 -7.14
N GLY A 317 15.80 -18.79 -7.71
CA GLY A 317 15.26 -19.76 -8.69
C GLY A 317 15.17 -19.24 -10.13
N THR A 318 15.60 -18.00 -10.36
CA THR A 318 15.64 -17.35 -11.68
C THR A 318 16.91 -16.51 -11.81
N SER A 319 17.12 -15.90 -12.97
CA SER A 319 18.03 -14.78 -13.20
C SER A 319 17.26 -13.63 -13.81
N ILE A 320 17.72 -12.40 -13.59
CA ILE A 320 17.08 -11.19 -14.11
C ILE A 320 18.08 -10.27 -14.80
N GLN A 321 17.56 -9.39 -15.64
CA GLN A 321 18.24 -8.18 -16.10
C GLN A 321 17.51 -6.97 -15.54
N LEU A 322 18.27 -6.08 -14.90
CA LEU A 322 17.80 -4.76 -14.49
C LEU A 322 18.08 -3.78 -15.63
N VAL A 323 17.03 -3.23 -16.24
CA VAL A 323 17.13 -2.18 -17.26
C VAL A 323 16.83 -0.84 -16.59
N PRO A 324 17.80 0.09 -16.49
CA PRO A 324 17.57 1.39 -15.86
C PRO A 324 16.44 2.17 -16.55
N VAL A 325 15.68 2.93 -15.77
CA VAL A 325 14.62 3.85 -16.21
C VAL A 325 14.94 5.23 -15.66
N GLY A 326 14.74 6.29 -16.46
CA GLY A 326 14.94 7.65 -15.98
C GLY A 326 13.93 8.04 -14.89
N GLU A 327 14.30 9.05 -14.09
CA GLU A 327 13.41 9.63 -13.07
C GLU A 327 12.33 10.54 -13.65
#